data_AF-A0AAU3UUN0-F1
#
_entry.id   AF-A0AAU3UUN0-F1
#
_cell.length_a   1.000
_cell.length_b   1.000
_cell.length_c   1.000
_cell.angle_alpha   90.00
_cell.angle_beta   90.00
_cell.angle_gamma   90.00
#
_symmetry.space_group_name_H-M   'P 1'
#
loop_
_entity.id
_entity.type
_entity.pdbx_description
1 polymer ?
#
loop_
_entity_poly.entity_id
_entity_poly.type
_entity_poly.pdbx_seq_one_letter_code
_entity_poly.pdbx_strand_id
1 'polypeptide(L)'
;MRKVIRTLFVASVLAAAAAFGSGAAGAAYATSSLPAVQAITPGPGQVVGIATPVTVQFTQSVADRARAERMVDVHATNALAGHFSWVDDRQLTWTPSGYLPASSPITVSAGRLHSKFQTNGGTTADADMSAHTFTVFIGGVPVRTMPASMGKSGWETPTGTFPVLSHDRTVTFDSRTIGIPLSDPQGYLITGEFAERLTWGGVYVHSAPWSVDSQGNSNVSHGCINLAPADAEWYYDNVSIGDPVTVHW
;
A
#
# COMPACT_ATOMS: atom_id res chain seq x y z
N MET A 1 33.44 -93.35 1.85
CA MET A 1 33.86 -92.59 0.64
C MET A 1 34.07 -91.13 1.01
N ARG A 2 35.27 -90.59 0.70
CA ARG A 2 35.67 -89.17 0.60
C ARG A 2 35.40 -88.26 1.83
N LYS A 3 36.44 -87.92 2.62
CA LYS A 3 37.40 -86.80 2.41
C LYS A 3 36.75 -85.42 2.66
N VAL A 4 37.31 -84.39 3.31
CA VAL A 4 38.52 -84.11 4.13
C VAL A 4 38.66 -82.56 4.14
N ILE A 5 39.22 -81.96 5.21
CA ILE A 5 39.92 -80.64 5.28
C ILE A 5 39.05 -79.35 5.18
N ARG A 6 38.88 -78.52 6.21
CA ARG A 6 39.77 -77.48 6.84
C ARG A 6 40.32 -76.41 5.87
N THR A 7 40.09 -75.13 6.18
CA THR A 7 41.09 -74.05 6.45
C THR A 7 40.57 -72.68 5.99
N LEU A 8 40.70 -71.68 6.88
CA LEU A 8 40.47 -70.25 6.65
C LEU A 8 41.46 -69.67 5.63
N PHE A 9 41.04 -68.65 4.86
CA PHE A 9 41.93 -67.57 4.42
C PHE A 9 41.17 -66.26 4.27
N VAL A 10 41.74 -65.21 4.85
CA VAL A 10 41.36 -63.80 4.75
C VAL A 10 41.68 -63.30 3.34
N ALA A 11 40.76 -62.57 2.71
CA ALA A 11 41.02 -61.84 1.47
C ALA A 11 40.74 -60.35 1.68
N SER A 12 41.82 -59.60 1.85
CA SER A 12 41.90 -58.16 1.64
C SER A 12 41.72 -57.85 0.16
N VAL A 13 40.73 -57.02 -0.19
CA VAL A 13 40.54 -56.50 -1.55
C VAL A 13 41.02 -55.05 -1.60
N LEU A 14 42.19 -54.87 -2.20
CA LEU A 14 42.63 -53.64 -2.83
C LEU A 14 41.79 -53.44 -4.11
N ALA A 15 40.95 -52.41 -4.15
CA ALA A 15 40.36 -51.93 -5.40
C ALA A 15 41.22 -50.78 -5.94
N ALA A 16 42.01 -51.10 -6.97
CA ALA A 16 42.74 -50.13 -7.77
C ALA A 16 41.77 -49.29 -8.62
N ALA A 17 42.07 -48.00 -8.72
CA ALA A 17 41.35 -47.05 -9.55
C ALA A 17 41.43 -47.41 -11.04
N ALA A 18 40.26 -47.53 -11.69
CA ALA A 18 40.13 -47.37 -13.13
C ALA A 18 39.27 -46.13 -13.37
N ALA A 19 39.93 -45.07 -13.84
CA ALA A 19 39.32 -43.84 -14.29
C ALA A 19 38.39 -44.11 -15.47
N PHE A 20 37.09 -44.02 -15.23
CA PHE A 20 36.13 -43.61 -16.26
C PHE A 20 35.43 -42.38 -15.71
N GLY A 21 35.87 -41.21 -16.19
CA GLY A 21 35.26 -39.93 -15.89
C GLY A 21 33.84 -39.91 -16.42
N SER A 22 32.89 -40.28 -15.56
CA SER A 22 31.53 -39.78 -15.67
C SER A 22 31.56 -38.42 -14.98
N GLY A 23 31.58 -37.37 -15.78
CA GLY A 23 31.37 -36.01 -15.29
C GLY A 23 29.98 -35.94 -14.67
N ALA A 24 29.88 -36.22 -13.37
CA ALA A 24 28.79 -35.73 -12.56
C ALA A 24 28.98 -34.21 -12.51
N ALA A 25 28.37 -33.51 -13.47
CA ALA A 25 28.11 -32.10 -13.35
C ALA A 25 27.31 -31.94 -12.06
N GLY A 26 28.01 -31.59 -10.97
CA GLY A 26 27.37 -31.09 -9.77
C GLY A 26 26.67 -29.82 -10.19
N ALA A 27 25.37 -29.92 -10.51
CA ALA A 27 24.51 -28.76 -10.53
C ALA A 27 24.49 -28.25 -9.09
N ALA A 28 25.42 -27.33 -8.79
CA ALA A 28 25.30 -26.49 -7.63
C ALA A 28 23.98 -25.75 -7.84
N TYR A 29 22.93 -26.20 -7.16
CA TYR A 29 21.73 -25.41 -6.99
C TYR A 29 22.18 -24.15 -6.26
N ALA A 30 22.50 -23.11 -7.02
CA ALA A 30 22.62 -21.77 -6.49
C ALA A 30 21.22 -21.41 -6.01
N THR A 31 20.91 -21.71 -4.75
CA THR A 31 19.75 -21.11 -4.10
C THR A 31 20.08 -19.64 -4.04
N SER A 32 19.56 -18.85 -4.99
CA SER A 32 19.67 -17.41 -4.93
C SER A 32 19.12 -16.99 -3.56
N SER A 33 19.98 -16.49 -2.68
CA SER A 33 19.51 -15.88 -1.44
C SER A 33 18.72 -14.64 -1.83
N LEU A 34 17.53 -14.47 -1.26
CA LEU A 34 16.81 -13.21 -1.43
C LEU A 34 17.68 -12.06 -0.89
N PRO A 35 17.66 -10.88 -1.54
CA PRO A 35 18.23 -9.67 -0.95
C PRO A 35 17.70 -9.43 0.46
N ALA A 36 18.49 -8.75 1.30
CA ALA A 36 18.03 -8.39 2.63
C ALA A 36 16.87 -7.38 2.55
N VAL A 37 15.92 -7.50 3.48
CA VAL A 37 14.88 -6.49 3.68
C VAL A 37 15.51 -5.27 4.35
N GLN A 38 15.42 -4.12 3.68
CA GLN A 38 15.90 -2.83 4.16
C GLN A 38 14.89 -2.18 5.12
N ALA A 39 13.60 -2.19 4.76
CA ALA A 39 12.55 -1.56 5.55
C ALA A 39 11.19 -2.23 5.30
N ILE A 40 10.33 -2.16 6.31
CA ILE A 40 8.90 -2.47 6.22
C ILE A 40 8.14 -1.18 6.58
N THR A 41 7.17 -0.80 5.76
CA THR A 41 6.24 0.30 6.04
C THR A 41 4.81 -0.27 6.04
N PRO A 42 3.94 0.08 7.02
CA PRO A 42 4.18 0.97 8.15
C PRO A 42 5.26 0.45 9.12
N GLY A 43 6.00 1.38 9.71
CA GLY A 43 7.04 1.12 10.69
C GLY A 43 6.50 0.84 12.09
N PRO A 44 7.37 0.38 13.02
CA PRO A 44 6.95 0.03 14.37
C PRO A 44 6.27 1.18 15.12
N GLY A 45 5.12 0.92 15.72
CA GLY A 45 4.39 1.87 16.57
C GLY A 45 3.57 2.92 15.81
N GLN A 46 3.62 2.96 14.47
CA GLN A 46 2.80 3.88 13.69
C GLN A 46 1.31 3.55 13.84
N VAL A 47 0.47 4.59 13.81
CA VAL A 47 -0.98 4.48 13.66
C VAL A 47 -1.32 4.87 12.23
N VAL A 48 -2.07 4.03 11.53
CA VAL A 48 -2.42 4.22 10.12
C VAL A 48 -3.90 3.90 9.87
N GLY A 49 -4.39 4.26 8.68
CA GLY A 49 -5.75 3.93 8.27
C GLY A 49 -5.98 2.46 7.97
N ILE A 50 -7.24 2.08 7.84
CA ILE A 50 -7.63 0.66 7.66
C ILE A 50 -7.42 0.12 6.25
N ALA A 51 -7.10 0.96 5.26
CA ALA A 51 -6.78 0.54 3.90
C ALA A 51 -5.28 0.68 3.55
N THR A 52 -4.43 0.95 4.55
CA THR A 52 -2.98 1.13 4.35
C THR A 52 -2.33 -0.15 3.79
N PRO A 53 -1.63 -0.08 2.64
CA PRO A 53 -0.83 -1.19 2.16
C PRO A 53 0.45 -1.35 2.98
N VAL A 54 1.02 -2.56 2.95
CA VAL A 54 2.33 -2.85 3.53
C VAL A 54 3.37 -2.86 2.41
N THR A 55 4.43 -2.08 2.54
CA THR A 55 5.56 -2.13 1.60
C THR A 55 6.79 -2.76 2.25
N VAL A 56 7.49 -3.58 1.46
CA VAL A 56 8.74 -4.24 1.83
C VAL A 56 9.80 -3.79 0.84
N GLN A 57 10.74 -2.97 1.32
CA GLN A 57 11.85 -2.48 0.52
C GLN A 57 13.05 -3.41 0.67
N PHE A 58 13.58 -3.90 -0.44
CA PHE A 58 14.78 -4.72 -0.49
C PHE A 58 16.04 -3.89 -0.76
N THR A 59 17.19 -4.33 -0.23
CA THR A 59 18.50 -3.66 -0.42
C THR A 59 19.01 -3.74 -1.87
N GLN A 60 18.56 -4.72 -2.64
CA GLN A 60 18.94 -4.97 -4.03
C GLN A 60 17.75 -5.54 -4.83
N SER A 61 17.88 -5.59 -6.16
CA SER A 61 16.86 -6.15 -7.05
C SER A 61 16.57 -7.62 -6.73
N VAL A 62 15.28 -7.98 -6.71
CA VAL A 62 14.80 -9.31 -6.38
C VAL A 62 14.52 -10.09 -7.66
N ALA A 63 15.35 -11.11 -7.95
CA ALA A 63 15.15 -11.99 -9.10
C ALA A 63 14.02 -13.01 -8.88
N ASP A 64 13.91 -13.59 -7.68
CA ASP A 64 12.87 -14.58 -7.32
C ASP A 64 11.75 -13.91 -6.52
N ARG A 65 10.87 -13.21 -7.24
CA ARG A 65 9.75 -12.46 -6.67
C ARG A 65 8.75 -13.36 -5.94
N ALA A 66 8.46 -14.54 -6.49
CA ALA A 66 7.54 -15.49 -5.87
C ALA A 66 8.05 -15.99 -4.51
N ARG A 67 9.37 -16.19 -4.36
CA ARG A 67 9.96 -16.53 -3.05
C ARG A 67 9.93 -15.35 -2.08
N ALA A 68 10.12 -14.12 -2.56
CA ALA A 68 9.99 -12.92 -1.73
C ALA A 68 8.55 -12.70 -1.24
N GLU A 69 7.54 -13.02 -2.04
CA GLU A 69 6.14 -12.95 -1.63
C GLU A 69 5.81 -13.96 -0.52
N ARG A 70 6.23 -15.23 -0.67
CA ARG A 70 6.04 -16.29 0.36
C ARG A 70 6.72 -16.01 1.69
N MET A 71 7.66 -15.07 1.70
CA MET A 71 8.43 -14.66 2.86
C MET A 71 7.69 -13.60 3.69
N VAL A 72 6.71 -12.91 3.10
CA VAL A 72 5.94 -11.88 3.78
C VAL A 72 4.71 -12.50 4.42
N ASP A 73 4.57 -12.29 5.72
CA ASP A 73 3.39 -12.67 6.50
C ASP A 73 2.80 -11.42 7.16
N VAL A 74 1.50 -11.22 6.99
CA VAL A 74 0.75 -10.09 7.56
C VAL A 74 -0.42 -10.65 8.36
N HIS A 75 -0.45 -10.37 9.66
CA HIS A 75 -1.46 -10.92 10.56
C HIS A 75 -1.90 -9.93 11.64
N ALA A 76 -3.13 -10.11 12.11
CA ALA A 76 -3.64 -9.54 13.34
C ALA A 76 -3.79 -10.67 14.38
N THR A 77 -5.02 -11.00 14.79
CA THR A 77 -5.27 -12.25 15.53
C THR A 77 -5.11 -13.48 14.63
N ASN A 78 -5.48 -13.36 13.35
CA ASN A 78 -5.32 -14.36 12.31
C ASN A 78 -4.55 -13.78 11.13
N ALA A 79 -4.05 -14.64 10.24
CA ALA A 79 -3.48 -14.23 8.97
C ALA A 79 -4.49 -13.42 8.15
N LEU A 80 -4.04 -12.33 7.53
CA LEU A 80 -4.87 -11.42 6.75
C LEU A 80 -4.73 -11.73 5.26
N ALA A 81 -5.85 -11.71 4.54
CA ALA A 81 -5.85 -11.90 3.10
C ALA A 81 -5.47 -10.60 2.38
N GLY A 82 -4.64 -10.73 1.35
CA GLY A 82 -4.24 -9.63 0.50
C GLY A 82 -3.56 -10.12 -0.77
N HIS A 83 -3.12 -9.18 -1.59
CA HIS A 83 -2.47 -9.43 -2.86
C HIS A 83 -1.14 -8.69 -2.95
N PHE A 84 -0.18 -9.29 -3.63
CA PHE A 84 1.14 -8.73 -3.84
C PHE A 84 1.23 -8.01 -5.19
N SER A 85 1.94 -6.90 -5.21
CA SER A 85 2.35 -6.21 -6.42
C SER A 85 3.77 -5.67 -6.27
N TRP A 86 4.44 -5.40 -7.38
CA TRP A 86 5.79 -4.86 -7.39
C TRP A 86 5.76 -3.48 -8.04
N VAL A 87 6.21 -2.46 -7.31
CA VAL A 87 6.32 -1.10 -7.83
C VAL A 87 7.55 -0.97 -8.72
N ASP A 88 8.64 -1.64 -8.34
CA ASP A 88 9.88 -1.77 -9.10
C ASP A 88 10.55 -3.12 -8.78
N ASP A 89 11.82 -3.31 -9.14
CA ASP A 89 12.56 -4.56 -8.87
C ASP A 89 12.94 -4.77 -7.40
N ARG A 90 12.67 -3.81 -6.52
CA ARG A 90 13.14 -3.76 -5.13
C ARG A 90 12.02 -3.49 -4.13
N GLN A 91 10.83 -3.11 -4.55
CA GLN A 91 9.72 -2.79 -3.66
C GLN A 91 8.52 -3.69 -3.94
N LEU A 92 8.24 -4.54 -2.96
CA LEU A 92 7.05 -5.36 -2.90
C LEU A 92 5.99 -4.65 -2.06
N THR A 93 4.76 -4.63 -2.55
CA THR A 93 3.60 -4.08 -1.86
C THR A 93 2.60 -5.20 -1.64
N TRP A 94 2.16 -5.39 -0.39
CA TRP A 94 1.01 -6.19 -0.03
C TRP A 94 -0.17 -5.26 0.25
N THR A 95 -1.27 -5.46 -0.46
CA THR A 95 -2.51 -4.69 -0.28
C THR A 95 -3.59 -5.62 0.28
N PRO A 96 -4.29 -5.25 1.35
CA PRO A 96 -5.32 -6.09 1.93
C PRO A 96 -6.48 -6.28 0.94
N SER A 97 -7.11 -7.47 0.94
CA SER A 97 -8.25 -7.76 0.04
C SER A 97 -9.56 -7.07 0.45
N GLY A 98 -9.58 -6.50 1.66
CA GLY A 98 -10.62 -5.65 2.21
C GLY A 98 -9.98 -4.67 3.18
N TYR A 99 -10.73 -4.18 4.17
CA TYR A 99 -10.12 -3.35 5.21
C TYR A 99 -9.44 -4.20 6.28
N LEU A 100 -8.33 -3.67 6.79
CA LEU A 100 -7.69 -4.17 7.98
C LEU A 100 -8.67 -4.02 9.17
N PRO A 101 -8.61 -4.91 10.17
CA PRO A 101 -9.40 -4.76 11.39
C PRO A 101 -9.14 -3.40 12.03
N ALA A 102 -10.19 -2.70 12.47
CA ALA A 102 -10.06 -1.41 13.16
C ALA A 102 -9.49 -1.57 14.58
N SER A 103 -8.81 -0.53 15.08
CA SER A 103 -8.23 -0.44 16.43
C SER A 103 -7.41 -1.67 16.81
N SER A 104 -6.69 -2.22 15.85
CA SER A 104 -6.07 -3.54 15.96
C SER A 104 -4.57 -3.46 15.69
N PRO A 105 -3.77 -4.21 16.46
CA PRO A 105 -2.36 -4.38 16.15
C PRO A 105 -2.21 -5.24 14.90
N ILE A 106 -1.42 -4.77 13.93
CA ILE A 106 -1.03 -5.52 12.75
C ILE A 106 0.46 -5.82 12.86
N THR A 107 0.80 -7.09 12.68
CA THR A 107 2.19 -7.55 12.65
C THR A 107 2.54 -7.97 11.23
N VAL A 108 3.67 -7.49 10.75
CA VAL A 108 4.27 -7.85 9.47
C VAL A 108 5.61 -8.50 9.74
N SER A 109 5.85 -9.66 9.14
CA SER A 109 7.16 -10.30 9.11
C SER A 109 7.64 -10.41 7.68
N ALA A 110 8.87 -9.96 7.41
CA ALA A 110 9.54 -10.14 6.12
C ALA A 110 11.04 -10.39 6.36
N GLY A 111 11.50 -11.60 6.04
CA GLY A 111 12.85 -12.03 6.38
C GLY A 111 13.04 -12.15 7.88
N ARG A 112 14.08 -11.47 8.35
CA ARG A 112 14.42 -11.35 9.77
C ARG A 112 13.81 -10.09 10.39
N LEU A 113 13.21 -9.22 9.57
CA LEU A 113 12.63 -7.97 10.02
C LEU A 113 11.15 -8.17 10.35
N HIS A 114 10.72 -7.49 11.40
CA HIS A 114 9.34 -7.46 11.86
C HIS A 114 8.94 -6.02 12.10
N SER A 115 7.71 -5.68 11.72
CA SER A 115 7.08 -4.42 12.04
C SER A 115 5.75 -4.70 12.73
N LYS A 116 5.44 -3.90 13.75
CA LYS A 116 4.14 -3.93 14.43
C LYS A 116 3.58 -2.53 14.47
N PHE A 117 2.46 -2.31 13.80
CA PHE A 117 1.77 -1.03 13.76
C PHE A 117 0.32 -1.20 14.26
N GLN A 118 -0.40 -0.09 14.34
CA GLN A 118 -1.80 -0.04 14.78
C GLN A 118 -2.67 0.54 13.67
N THR A 119 -3.85 -0.01 13.49
CA THR A 119 -4.91 0.65 12.71
C THR A 119 -5.71 1.61 13.61
N ASN A 120 -6.23 2.68 13.01
CA ASN A 120 -7.10 3.64 13.70
C ASN A 120 -8.51 3.08 13.97
N GLY A 121 -9.45 3.95 14.37
CA GLY A 121 -10.85 3.60 14.67
C GLY A 121 -11.68 3.04 13.51
N GLY A 122 -11.09 2.82 12.33
CA GLY A 122 -11.81 2.43 11.13
C GLY A 122 -12.47 3.63 10.48
N THR A 123 -11.69 4.68 10.27
CA THR A 123 -12.15 5.88 9.57
C THR A 123 -12.29 5.58 8.08
N THR A 124 -13.43 5.95 7.50
CA THR A 124 -13.66 5.90 6.05
C THR A 124 -14.40 7.17 5.64
N ALA A 125 -14.25 7.60 4.39
CA ALA A 125 -15.04 8.69 3.86
C ALA A 125 -15.75 8.32 2.57
N ASP A 126 -16.89 8.96 2.33
CA ASP A 126 -17.76 8.79 1.19
C ASP A 126 -18.01 10.16 0.56
N ALA A 127 -17.73 10.29 -0.73
CA ALA A 127 -17.89 11.51 -1.51
C ALA A 127 -18.92 11.26 -2.61
N ASP A 128 -20.13 11.76 -2.39
CA ASP A 128 -21.28 11.60 -3.30
C ASP A 128 -21.43 12.86 -4.16
N MET A 129 -21.10 12.72 -5.45
CA MET A 129 -21.14 13.81 -6.43
C MET A 129 -22.54 14.23 -6.85
N SER A 130 -23.55 13.39 -6.67
CA SER A 130 -24.95 13.73 -6.96
C SER A 130 -25.61 14.43 -5.76
N ALA A 131 -25.28 13.99 -4.54
CA ALA A 131 -25.77 14.61 -3.32
C ALA A 131 -24.96 15.85 -2.90
N HIS A 132 -23.77 16.06 -3.50
CA HIS A 132 -22.82 17.11 -3.13
C HIS A 132 -22.41 17.03 -1.65
N THR A 133 -22.14 15.83 -1.17
CA THR A 133 -21.76 15.60 0.23
C THR A 133 -20.46 14.83 0.37
N PHE A 134 -19.79 15.08 1.49
CA PHE A 134 -18.66 14.29 1.97
C PHE A 134 -18.99 13.78 3.38
N THR A 135 -19.20 12.48 3.52
CA THR A 135 -19.57 11.85 4.80
C THR A 135 -18.41 11.04 5.34
N VAL A 136 -18.02 11.34 6.59
CA VAL A 136 -16.98 10.61 7.32
C VAL A 136 -17.64 9.64 8.29
N PHE A 137 -17.16 8.41 8.29
CA PHE A 137 -17.56 7.33 9.17
C PHE A 137 -16.39 6.92 10.05
N ILE A 138 -16.66 6.58 11.30
CA ILE A 138 -15.69 5.94 12.21
C ILE A 138 -16.33 4.67 12.74
N GLY A 139 -15.69 3.52 12.52
CA GLY A 139 -16.25 2.22 12.90
C GLY A 139 -17.57 1.92 12.19
N GLY A 140 -17.77 2.45 10.99
CA GLY A 140 -19.00 2.29 10.20
C GLY A 140 -20.18 3.18 10.62
N VAL A 141 -20.00 4.07 11.61
CA VAL A 141 -21.04 5.02 12.04
C VAL A 141 -20.74 6.39 11.41
N PRO A 142 -21.72 7.04 10.75
CA PRO A 142 -21.52 8.39 10.23
C PRO A 142 -21.33 9.37 11.40
N VAL A 143 -20.20 10.06 11.42
CA VAL A 143 -19.83 11.01 12.47
C VAL A 143 -19.90 12.46 12.00
N ARG A 144 -19.78 12.70 10.68
CA ARG A 144 -19.92 14.03 10.09
C ARG A 144 -20.30 13.93 8.62
N THR A 145 -21.33 14.67 8.21
CA THR A 145 -21.68 14.88 6.80
C THR A 145 -21.48 16.34 6.48
N MET A 146 -20.66 16.61 5.48
CA MET A 146 -20.22 17.95 5.10
C MET A 146 -20.78 18.29 3.72
N PRO A 147 -21.30 19.51 3.50
CA PRO A 147 -21.49 20.02 2.15
C PRO A 147 -20.16 20.02 1.40
N ALA A 148 -20.15 19.49 0.19
CA ALA A 148 -18.95 19.36 -0.62
C ALA A 148 -19.20 19.80 -2.06
N SER A 149 -18.12 20.15 -2.76
CA SER A 149 -18.15 20.41 -4.21
C SER A 149 -17.01 19.66 -4.87
N MET A 150 -17.34 18.78 -5.82
CA MET A 150 -16.37 17.95 -6.53
C MET A 150 -16.04 18.54 -7.91
N GLY A 151 -15.38 17.74 -8.75
CA GLY A 151 -14.98 18.10 -10.11
C GLY A 151 -16.17 18.38 -11.01
N LYS A 152 -16.13 19.52 -11.70
CA LYS A 152 -17.14 19.91 -12.70
C LYS A 152 -17.02 19.06 -13.98
N SER A 153 -17.99 19.21 -14.88
CA SER A 153 -17.93 18.50 -16.16
C SER A 153 -16.65 18.83 -16.95
N GLY A 154 -16.02 17.79 -17.50
CA GLY A 154 -14.70 17.84 -18.16
C GLY A 154 -13.51 17.77 -17.22
N TRP A 155 -13.74 17.85 -15.91
CA TRP A 155 -12.74 17.73 -14.84
C TRP A 155 -13.31 16.91 -13.67
N GLU A 156 -14.10 15.89 -13.98
CA GLU A 156 -14.82 15.08 -13.00
C GLU A 156 -13.85 14.45 -12.00
N THR A 157 -14.24 14.42 -10.72
CA THR A 157 -13.49 13.67 -9.73
C THR A 157 -13.55 12.18 -10.09
N PRO A 158 -12.42 11.46 -10.13
CA PRO A 158 -12.42 10.05 -10.51
C PRO A 158 -13.22 9.22 -9.49
N THR A 159 -14.06 8.32 -9.99
CA THR A 159 -14.84 7.39 -9.15
C THR A 159 -14.00 6.20 -8.74
N GLY A 160 -14.26 5.66 -7.54
CA GLY A 160 -13.56 4.51 -6.98
C GLY A 160 -13.22 4.73 -5.51
N THR A 161 -12.45 3.81 -4.94
CA THR A 161 -11.96 3.94 -3.57
C THR A 161 -10.47 4.25 -3.60
N PHE A 162 -10.08 5.37 -3.00
CA PHE A 162 -8.73 5.88 -2.98
C PHE A 162 -8.21 5.96 -1.54
N PRO A 163 -6.98 5.50 -1.25
CA PRO A 163 -6.38 5.74 0.05
C PRO A 163 -5.93 7.20 0.17
N VAL A 164 -5.98 7.76 1.38
CA VAL A 164 -5.26 9.00 1.70
C VAL A 164 -3.75 8.73 1.61
N LEU A 165 -3.07 9.42 0.68
CA LEU A 165 -1.65 9.22 0.37
C LEU A 165 -0.74 10.15 1.17
N SER A 166 -1.19 11.38 1.41
CA SER A 166 -0.46 12.38 2.18
C SER A 166 -1.42 13.30 2.92
N HIS A 167 -0.86 14.05 3.85
CA HIS A 167 -1.59 14.83 4.82
C HIS A 167 -0.83 16.15 5.03
N ASP A 168 -1.28 17.20 4.36
CA ASP A 168 -0.51 18.44 4.17
C ASP A 168 -1.28 19.63 4.76
N ARG A 169 -0.74 20.26 5.82
CA ARG A 169 -1.41 21.43 6.45
C ARG A 169 -1.56 22.57 5.46
N THR A 170 -0.57 22.74 4.59
CA THR A 170 -0.55 23.74 3.53
C THR A 170 0.04 23.11 2.28
N VAL A 171 -0.60 23.35 1.13
CA VAL A 171 -0.12 22.88 -0.17
C VAL A 171 -0.34 23.95 -1.24
N THR A 172 0.61 24.09 -2.15
CA THR A 172 0.44 24.92 -3.34
C THR A 172 -0.11 24.06 -4.47
N PHE A 173 -1.37 24.31 -4.82
CA PHE A 173 -2.00 23.72 -5.99
C PHE A 173 -1.63 24.52 -7.23
N ASP A 174 -0.93 23.85 -8.15
CA ASP A 174 -0.44 24.43 -9.40
C ASP A 174 -1.00 23.62 -10.57
N SER A 175 -1.92 24.22 -11.32
CA SER A 175 -2.61 23.56 -12.43
C SER A 175 -1.65 23.07 -13.52
N ARG A 176 -0.44 23.63 -13.62
CA ARG A 176 0.58 23.18 -14.58
C ARG A 176 1.04 21.76 -14.29
N THR A 177 0.98 21.32 -13.04
CA THR A 177 1.35 19.96 -12.62
C THR A 177 0.39 18.90 -13.17
N ILE A 178 -0.82 19.30 -13.54
CA ILE A 178 -1.82 18.46 -14.22
C ILE A 178 -2.01 18.85 -15.69
N GLY A 179 -1.08 19.63 -16.26
CA GLY A 179 -1.04 19.96 -17.68
C GLY A 179 -1.86 21.18 -18.10
N ILE A 180 -2.40 21.98 -17.18
CA ILE A 180 -3.16 23.21 -17.47
C ILE A 180 -2.24 24.43 -17.28
N PRO A 181 -1.84 25.15 -18.36
CA PRO A 181 -1.04 26.36 -18.25
C PRO A 181 -1.76 27.47 -17.48
N LEU A 182 -1.02 28.34 -16.77
CA LEU A 182 -1.62 29.47 -16.05
C LEU A 182 -2.25 30.53 -16.97
N SER A 183 -1.90 30.54 -18.26
CA SER A 183 -2.53 31.39 -19.27
C SER A 183 -3.89 30.86 -19.75
N ASP A 184 -4.23 29.61 -19.42
CA ASP A 184 -5.52 29.03 -19.72
C ASP A 184 -6.59 29.62 -18.77
N PRO A 185 -7.84 29.85 -19.22
CA PRO A 185 -8.93 30.26 -18.33
C PRO A 185 -9.21 29.29 -17.16
N GLN A 186 -8.77 28.03 -17.26
CA GLN A 186 -8.83 27.02 -16.21
C GLN A 186 -7.58 26.96 -15.33
N GLY A 187 -6.55 27.76 -15.63
CA GLY A 187 -5.29 27.78 -14.91
C GLY A 187 -5.45 28.34 -13.50
N TYR A 188 -4.73 27.75 -12.54
CA TYR A 188 -4.72 28.19 -11.15
C TYR A 188 -3.35 27.98 -10.50
N LEU A 189 -3.01 28.90 -9.59
CA LEU A 189 -1.89 28.78 -8.67
C LEU A 189 -2.37 29.30 -7.31
N ILE A 190 -2.77 28.38 -6.44
CA ILE A 190 -3.41 28.72 -5.17
C ILE A 190 -2.73 27.97 -4.02
N THR A 191 -2.62 28.62 -2.87
CA THR A 191 -2.20 27.95 -1.64
C THR A 191 -3.45 27.56 -0.88
N GLY A 192 -3.65 26.26 -0.70
CA GLY A 192 -4.74 25.71 0.11
C GLY A 192 -4.23 25.17 1.44
N GLU A 193 -5.18 24.89 2.32
CA GLU A 193 -4.93 24.35 3.65
C GLU A 193 -5.72 23.06 3.87
N PHE A 194 -5.29 22.28 4.85
CA PHE A 194 -5.95 21.03 5.29
C PHE A 194 -6.20 20.08 4.13
N ALA A 195 -5.12 19.59 3.53
CA ALA A 195 -5.18 18.89 2.25
C ALA A 195 -4.75 17.43 2.37
N GLU A 196 -5.66 16.53 2.03
CA GLU A 196 -5.41 15.09 1.95
C GLU A 196 -5.32 14.66 0.48
N ARG A 197 -4.14 14.20 0.06
CA ARG A 197 -3.95 13.72 -1.31
C ARG A 197 -4.62 12.35 -1.47
N LEU A 198 -5.46 12.19 -2.49
CA LEU A 198 -6.07 10.89 -2.85
C LEU A 198 -5.39 10.23 -4.06
N THR A 199 -4.87 11.04 -4.98
CA THR A 199 -4.19 10.52 -6.18
C THR A 199 -2.87 11.23 -6.46
N TRP A 200 -1.94 10.51 -7.08
CA TRP A 200 -0.73 11.13 -7.63
C TRP A 200 -1.03 12.09 -8.79
N GLY A 201 -2.20 11.93 -9.43
CA GLY A 201 -2.74 12.85 -10.44
C GLY A 201 -3.24 14.19 -9.89
N GLY A 202 -3.16 14.43 -8.58
CA GLY A 202 -3.44 15.75 -7.99
C GLY A 202 -4.86 15.94 -7.46
N VAL A 203 -5.61 14.87 -7.20
CA VAL A 203 -6.90 14.96 -6.51
C VAL A 203 -6.68 15.01 -5.00
N TYR A 204 -7.31 15.99 -4.36
CA TYR A 204 -7.25 16.22 -2.92
C TYR A 204 -8.65 16.42 -2.34
N VAL A 205 -8.82 16.08 -1.06
CA VAL A 205 -9.82 16.72 -0.19
C VAL A 205 -9.14 17.93 0.43
N HIS A 206 -9.77 19.12 0.40
CA HIS A 206 -9.16 20.30 1.03
C HIS A 206 -10.12 21.44 1.37
N SER A 207 -9.62 22.40 2.16
CA SER A 207 -10.30 23.67 2.44
C SER A 207 -10.41 24.53 1.19
N ALA A 208 -11.63 24.98 0.88
CA ALA A 208 -11.91 25.80 -0.30
C ALA A 208 -12.90 26.93 0.02
N PRO A 209 -12.48 27.95 0.81
CA PRO A 209 -13.34 29.06 1.24
C PRO A 209 -13.97 29.83 0.06
N TRP A 210 -13.34 29.81 -1.11
CA TRP A 210 -13.83 30.45 -2.34
C TRP A 210 -15.03 29.75 -2.99
N SER A 211 -15.41 28.55 -2.53
CA SER A 211 -16.47 27.72 -3.15
C SER A 211 -17.58 27.30 -2.19
N VAL A 212 -17.64 27.90 -0.99
CA VAL A 212 -18.63 27.54 0.03
C VAL A 212 -20.07 27.63 -0.45
N ASP A 213 -20.39 28.59 -1.32
CA ASP A 213 -21.74 28.75 -1.89
C ASP A 213 -22.10 27.60 -2.85
N SER A 214 -21.10 26.94 -3.45
CA SER A 214 -21.30 25.78 -4.34
C SER A 214 -21.35 24.46 -3.58
N GLN A 215 -20.71 24.37 -2.42
CA GLN A 215 -20.66 23.15 -1.61
C GLN A 215 -22.06 22.74 -1.15
N GLY A 216 -22.45 21.50 -1.39
CA GLY A 216 -23.82 21.03 -1.15
C GLY A 216 -24.81 21.30 -2.30
N ASN A 217 -24.39 21.98 -3.37
CA ASN A 217 -25.29 22.41 -4.46
C ASN A 217 -24.78 22.11 -5.87
N SER A 218 -23.46 22.17 -6.11
CA SER A 218 -22.89 22.01 -7.44
C SER A 218 -21.40 21.63 -7.38
N ASN A 219 -20.94 20.90 -8.40
CA ASN A 219 -19.53 20.52 -8.55
C ASN A 219 -18.81 21.56 -9.41
N VAL A 220 -17.86 22.31 -8.84
CA VAL A 220 -17.17 23.42 -9.51
C VAL A 220 -15.64 23.30 -9.58
N SER A 221 -15.05 22.28 -8.95
CA SER A 221 -13.59 22.12 -8.89
C SER A 221 -13.00 21.53 -10.19
N HIS A 222 -11.67 21.38 -10.23
CA HIS A 222 -10.94 20.65 -11.28
C HIS A 222 -10.61 19.20 -10.88
N GLY A 223 -11.42 18.62 -9.99
CA GLY A 223 -11.31 17.22 -9.55
C GLY A 223 -11.15 17.09 -8.03
N CYS A 224 -10.70 18.13 -7.33
CA CYS A 224 -10.63 18.12 -5.87
C CYS A 224 -12.03 18.04 -5.23
N ILE A 225 -12.07 17.53 -4.00
CA ILE A 225 -13.23 17.56 -3.12
C ILE A 225 -13.08 18.79 -2.23
N ASN A 226 -13.85 19.84 -2.54
CA ASN A 226 -13.82 21.09 -1.82
C ASN A 226 -14.71 21.02 -0.58
N LEU A 227 -14.16 21.37 0.58
CA LEU A 227 -14.89 21.49 1.84
C LEU A 227 -14.80 22.91 2.41
N ALA A 228 -15.73 23.26 3.29
CA ALA A 228 -15.66 24.49 4.06
C ALA A 228 -14.43 24.44 5.00
N PRO A 229 -13.80 25.57 5.35
CA PRO A 229 -12.57 25.55 6.16
C PRO A 229 -12.67 24.75 7.46
N ALA A 230 -13.76 24.89 8.21
CA ALA A 230 -13.98 24.17 9.47
C ALA A 230 -14.27 22.66 9.28
N ASP A 231 -14.76 22.27 8.10
CA ASP A 231 -14.99 20.88 7.73
C ASP A 231 -13.69 20.22 7.28
N ALA A 232 -12.89 20.93 6.47
CA ALA A 232 -11.57 20.48 6.05
C ALA A 232 -10.62 20.33 7.25
N GLU A 233 -10.57 21.31 8.16
CA GLU A 233 -9.77 21.22 9.39
C GLU A 233 -10.17 20.02 10.24
N TRP A 234 -11.47 19.80 10.40
CA TRP A 234 -11.93 18.63 11.16
C TRP A 234 -11.57 17.33 10.46
N TYR A 235 -11.70 17.24 9.13
CA TYR A 235 -11.33 16.04 8.40
C TYR A 235 -9.83 15.75 8.54
N TYR A 236 -9.00 16.77 8.37
CA TYR A 236 -7.55 16.74 8.63
C TYR A 236 -7.26 16.21 10.04
N ASP A 237 -7.93 16.71 11.08
CA ASP A 237 -7.65 16.23 12.44
C ASP A 237 -8.11 14.78 12.72
N ASN A 238 -8.97 14.19 11.87
CA ASN A 238 -9.63 12.90 12.14
C ASN A 238 -9.30 11.79 11.13
N VAL A 239 -8.60 12.10 10.04
CA VAL A 239 -8.20 11.14 9.01
C VAL A 239 -6.73 10.78 9.12
N SER A 240 -6.39 9.55 8.80
CA SER A 240 -5.03 9.02 8.77
C SER A 240 -4.63 8.65 7.34
N ILE A 241 -3.32 8.68 7.08
CA ILE A 241 -2.77 8.11 5.84
C ILE A 241 -3.20 6.64 5.72
N GLY A 242 -3.76 6.30 4.56
CA GLY A 242 -4.33 5.01 4.22
C GLY A 242 -5.77 4.78 4.68
N ASP A 243 -6.46 5.78 5.21
CA ASP A 243 -7.92 5.71 5.28
C ASP A 243 -8.52 5.79 3.87
N PRO A 244 -9.56 5.01 3.57
CA PRO A 244 -10.20 4.99 2.26
C PRO A 244 -11.21 6.12 2.12
N VAL A 245 -11.18 6.78 0.96
CA VAL A 245 -12.21 7.69 0.45
C VAL A 245 -12.86 7.06 -0.76
N THR A 246 -14.14 6.73 -0.66
CA THR A 246 -14.94 6.26 -1.80
C THR A 246 -15.61 7.44 -2.48
N VAL A 247 -15.44 7.54 -3.80
CA VAL A 247 -16.02 8.60 -4.63
C VAL A 247 -16.98 7.96 -5.63
N HIS A 248 -18.22 8.44 -5.68
CA HIS A 248 -19.24 7.94 -6.58
C HIS A 248 -20.25 9.03 -7.01
N TRP A 249 -21.17 8.64 -7.89
CA TRP A 249 -22.35 9.41 -8.27
C TRP A 249 -23.58 8.88 -7.56
#